data_AF-A0A970P635-F1
#
_entry.id   AF-A0A970P635-F1
#
_cell.length_a   1.000
_cell.length_b   1.000
_cell.length_c   1.000
_cell.angle_alpha   90.00
_cell.angle_beta   90.00
_cell.angle_gamma   90.00
#
_symmetry.space_group_name_H-M   'P 1'
#
loop_
_entity.id
_entity.type
_entity.pdbx_description
1 polymer ?
#
loop_
_entity_poly.entity_id
_entity_poly.type
_entity_poly.pdbx_seq_one_letter_code
_entity_poly.pdbx_strand_id
1 'polypeptide(L)'
;MGDAAFMELLTETATVLRPRVALDDDGAPKTPAYERTGDEVRLRVMPGRITSADGLLGRTEDATRVVYAEMADLRAADRLETRPVRTELADDADAGETTLPVVSGAGLLDGQRVVVGDEEVTLVAVGVDEVTVTPGLAADHEAGEAVEVLVRYEVLTVEDEAGAGHHLRLRAIELI
;
A
#
# COMPACT_ATOMS: atom_id res chain seq x y z
N MET A 1 -25.89 -13.48 -10.45
CA MET A 1 -25.57 -12.37 -11.38
C MET A 1 -25.06 -11.12 -10.66
N GLY A 2 -24.54 -11.22 -9.41
CA GLY A 2 -24.13 -10.06 -8.60
C GLY A 2 -22.63 -9.82 -8.51
N ASP A 3 -21.79 -10.82 -8.80
CA ASP A 3 -20.36 -10.76 -8.48
C ASP A 3 -19.51 -10.13 -9.59
N ALA A 4 -19.83 -10.40 -10.86
CA ALA A 4 -19.04 -9.87 -12.00
C ALA A 4 -19.02 -8.33 -12.06
N ALA A 5 -20.16 -7.69 -11.81
CA ALA A 5 -20.25 -6.23 -11.78
C ALA A 5 -19.46 -5.61 -10.62
N PHE A 6 -19.34 -6.32 -9.48
CA PHE A 6 -18.50 -5.88 -8.37
C PHE A 6 -17.01 -6.05 -8.69
N MET A 7 -16.63 -7.19 -9.29
CA MET A 7 -15.25 -7.45 -9.71
C MET A 7 -14.73 -6.46 -10.76
N GLU A 8 -15.61 -5.86 -11.56
CA GLU A 8 -15.27 -4.75 -12.47
C GLU A 8 -14.95 -3.44 -11.74
N LEU A 9 -15.43 -3.27 -10.50
CA LEU A 9 -15.13 -2.09 -9.68
C LEU A 9 -13.78 -2.20 -8.96
N LEU A 10 -13.20 -3.39 -8.84
CA LEU A 10 -11.91 -3.62 -8.17
C LEU A 10 -10.77 -3.27 -9.13
N THR A 11 -10.23 -2.06 -8.98
CA THR A 11 -9.27 -1.45 -9.92
C THR A 11 -7.81 -1.65 -9.53
N GLU A 12 -7.53 -2.12 -8.32
CA GLU A 12 -6.19 -2.27 -7.77
C GLU A 12 -5.96 -3.72 -7.33
N THR A 13 -4.69 -4.09 -7.21
CA THR A 13 -4.23 -5.32 -6.57
C THR A 13 -3.36 -4.93 -5.38
N ALA A 14 -3.54 -5.61 -4.25
CA ALA A 14 -2.69 -5.44 -3.08
C ALA A 14 -1.99 -6.74 -2.70
N THR A 15 -0.72 -6.63 -2.32
CA THR A 15 -0.04 -7.69 -1.58
C THR A 15 -0.46 -7.63 -0.11
N VAL A 16 -0.77 -8.79 0.48
CA VAL A 16 -1.12 -8.89 1.90
C VAL A 16 0.11 -9.18 2.75
N LEU A 17 0.29 -8.38 3.80
CA LEU A 17 1.32 -8.56 4.81
C LEU A 17 0.68 -8.80 6.17
N ARG A 18 1.13 -9.82 6.88
CA ARG A 18 0.57 -10.23 8.16
C ARG A 18 1.50 -9.88 9.31
N PRO A 19 1.01 -9.27 10.40
CA PRO A 19 1.82 -9.01 11.57
C PRO A 19 2.19 -10.32 12.27
N ARG A 20 3.47 -10.44 12.59
CA ARG A 20 4.03 -11.47 13.45
C ARG A 20 4.64 -10.79 14.66
N VAL A 21 4.03 -11.05 15.82
CA VAL A 21 4.49 -10.52 17.10
C VAL A 21 5.34 -11.59 17.78
N ALA A 22 6.65 -11.32 17.87
CA ALA A 22 7.54 -12.09 18.73
C ALA A 22 7.46 -11.55 20.16
N LEU A 23 7.67 -12.43 21.13
CA LEU A 23 7.91 -12.01 22.51
C LEU A 23 9.42 -11.79 22.71
N ASP A 24 9.79 -10.86 23.57
CA ASP A 24 11.16 -10.76 24.07
C ASP A 24 11.44 -11.79 25.16
N ASP A 25 12.68 -11.76 25.69
CA ASP A 25 13.16 -12.71 26.69
C ASP A 25 12.38 -12.59 28.02
N ASP A 26 11.73 -11.44 28.25
CA ASP A 26 10.87 -11.16 29.41
C ASP A 26 9.39 -11.48 29.14
N GLY A 27 9.05 -11.96 27.94
CA GLY A 27 7.69 -12.30 27.53
C GLY A 27 6.84 -11.10 27.12
N ALA A 28 7.42 -9.90 26.98
CA ALA A 28 6.73 -8.72 26.49
C ALA A 28 6.68 -8.72 24.95
N PRO A 29 5.59 -8.19 24.35
CA PRO A 29 5.46 -8.16 22.89
C PRO A 29 6.43 -7.16 22.26
N LYS A 30 7.22 -7.61 21.30
CA LYS A 30 8.03 -6.75 20.45
C LYS A 30 7.16 -6.03 19.42
N THR A 31 7.71 -4.96 18.83
CA THR A 31 7.13 -4.33 17.64
C THR A 31 6.84 -5.40 16.58
N PRO A 32 5.63 -5.45 16.01
CA PRO A 32 5.27 -6.46 15.01
C PRO A 32 6.18 -6.37 13.78
N ALA A 33 6.70 -7.51 13.33
CA ALA A 33 7.28 -7.64 12.00
C ALA A 33 6.17 -8.01 11.02
N TYR A 34 6.16 -7.43 9.82
CA TYR A 34 5.16 -7.72 8.80
C TYR A 34 5.77 -8.62 7.72
N GLU A 35 5.21 -9.81 7.56
CA GLU A 35 5.66 -10.79 6.59
C GLU A 35 4.65 -10.89 5.45
N ARG A 36 5.13 -10.91 4.20
CA ARG A 36 4.27 -11.15 3.02
C ARG A 36 3.67 -12.56 3.14
N THR A 37 2.35 -12.67 2.97
CA THR A 37 1.68 -13.99 3.00
C THR A 37 1.83 -14.73 1.68
N GLY A 38 2.15 -14.01 0.60
CA GLY A 38 2.12 -14.51 -0.78
C GLY A 38 0.76 -14.35 -1.44
N ASP A 39 -0.25 -13.89 -0.69
CA ASP A 39 -1.58 -13.62 -1.22
C ASP A 39 -1.62 -12.22 -1.86
N GLU A 40 -2.28 -12.16 -3.01
CA GLU A 40 -2.68 -10.93 -3.67
C GLU A 40 -4.20 -10.84 -3.66
N VAL A 41 -4.74 -9.66 -3.40
CA VAL A 41 -6.18 -9.42 -3.36
C VAL A 41 -6.56 -8.26 -4.26
N ARG A 42 -7.57 -8.47 -5.11
CA ARG A 42 -8.17 -7.38 -5.87
C ARG A 42 -9.01 -6.50 -4.96
N LEU A 43 -8.83 -5.19 -5.08
CA LEU A 43 -9.52 -4.24 -4.25
C LEU A 43 -9.81 -2.91 -4.97
N ARG A 44 -10.59 -2.08 -4.30
CA ARG A 44 -10.79 -0.67 -4.60
C ARG A 44 -10.68 0.13 -3.31
N VAL A 45 -9.78 1.12 -3.30
CA VAL A 45 -9.67 2.06 -2.18
C VAL A 45 -10.53 3.29 -2.45
N MET A 46 -11.24 3.75 -1.41
CA MET A 46 -11.95 5.02 -1.44
C MET A 46 -11.60 5.84 -0.19
N PRO A 47 -11.66 7.19 -0.27
CA PRO A 47 -11.59 8.03 0.91
C PRO A 47 -12.63 7.60 1.95
N GLY A 48 -12.19 7.43 3.19
CA GLY A 48 -13.08 7.17 4.31
C GLY A 48 -13.92 8.40 4.57
N ARG A 49 -15.24 8.28 4.45
CA ARG A 49 -16.12 9.27 5.10
C ARG A 49 -16.04 8.99 6.59
N ILE A 50 -15.66 10.00 7.37
CA ILE A 50 -15.82 10.01 8.83
C ILE A 50 -17.31 9.89 9.09
N THR A 51 -17.78 8.66 9.25
CA THR A 51 -19.12 8.36 9.72
C THR A 51 -18.92 7.86 11.13
N SER A 52 -19.33 8.65 12.12
CA SER A 52 -19.41 8.27 13.53
C SER A 52 -20.42 7.14 13.71
N ALA A 53 -20.10 5.96 13.20
CA ALA A 53 -20.74 4.73 13.61
C ALA A 53 -19.81 4.14 14.66
N ASP A 54 -19.99 4.63 15.90
CA ASP A 54 -19.40 4.06 17.11
C ASP A 54 -19.96 2.64 17.28
N GLY A 55 -19.35 1.69 16.58
CA GLY A 55 -19.39 0.30 17.01
C GLY A 55 -18.61 0.18 18.30
N LEU A 56 -19.08 -0.66 19.22
CA LEU A 56 -18.48 -0.95 20.54
C LEU A 56 -17.03 -1.51 20.48
N LEU A 57 -16.37 -1.50 19.32
CA LEU A 57 -15.06 -2.08 19.04
C LEU A 57 -13.95 -1.03 18.77
N GLY A 58 -14.24 0.26 18.89
CA GLY A 58 -13.28 1.27 19.37
C GLY A 58 -12.03 1.59 18.55
N ARG A 59 -12.00 1.39 17.22
CA ARG A 59 -10.87 1.84 16.36
C ARG A 59 -11.27 2.36 14.98
N THR A 60 -12.56 2.50 14.68
CA THR A 60 -13.02 2.94 13.36
C THR A 60 -12.95 4.46 13.15
N GLU A 61 -12.76 5.23 14.22
CA GLU A 61 -12.59 6.69 14.18
C GLU A 61 -11.31 7.12 13.45
N ASP A 62 -10.27 6.29 13.51
CA ASP A 62 -8.98 6.54 12.85
C ASP A 62 -8.96 6.14 11.36
N ALA A 63 -10.04 5.55 10.85
CA ALA A 63 -10.08 5.06 9.48
C ALA A 63 -10.10 6.21 8.45
N THR A 64 -8.99 6.40 7.74
CA THR A 64 -8.88 7.37 6.64
C THR A 64 -9.38 6.82 5.32
N ARG A 65 -9.56 5.50 5.19
CA ARG A 65 -9.95 4.80 3.96
C ARG A 65 -11.05 3.77 4.20
N VAL A 66 -11.85 3.54 3.16
CA VAL A 66 -12.73 2.37 3.02
C VAL A 66 -12.20 1.56 1.86
N VAL A 67 -12.00 0.27 2.07
CA VAL A 67 -11.50 -0.65 1.03
C VAL A 67 -12.59 -1.67 0.74
N TYR A 68 -12.91 -1.85 -0.53
CA TYR A 68 -13.75 -2.94 -1.00
C TYR A 68 -12.84 -3.99 -1.63
N ALA A 69 -12.92 -5.23 -1.18
CA ALA A 69 -12.06 -6.30 -1.66
C ALA A 69 -12.88 -7.51 -2.06
N GLU A 70 -12.32 -8.32 -2.95
CA GLU A 70 -12.82 -9.68 -3.16
C GLU A 70 -12.67 -10.52 -1.88
N MET A 71 -13.32 -11.67 -1.83
CA MET A 71 -13.23 -12.56 -0.68
C MET A 71 -11.84 -13.18 -0.56
N ALA A 72 -11.19 -12.88 0.55
CA ALA A 72 -9.87 -13.39 0.90
C ALA A 72 -9.75 -13.54 2.43
N ASP A 73 -8.71 -14.22 2.92
CA ASP A 73 -8.36 -14.29 4.35
C ASP A 73 -7.71 -12.96 4.80
N LEU A 74 -8.49 -11.89 4.82
CA LEU A 74 -8.08 -10.59 5.35
C LEU A 74 -8.51 -10.46 6.80
N ARG A 75 -7.61 -9.89 7.62
CA ARG A 75 -7.79 -9.76 9.06
C ARG A 75 -7.51 -8.34 9.51
N ALA A 76 -8.09 -7.97 10.65
CA ALA A 76 -7.66 -6.77 11.35
C ALA A 76 -6.14 -6.87 11.65
N ALA A 77 -5.46 -5.74 11.56
CA ALA A 77 -4.02 -5.55 11.61
C ALA A 77 -3.22 -6.12 10.43
N ASP A 78 -3.83 -6.78 9.43
CA ASP A 78 -3.13 -7.05 8.17
C ASP A 78 -2.79 -5.71 7.49
N ARG A 79 -1.66 -5.68 6.77
CA ARG A 79 -1.26 -4.57 5.92
C ARG A 79 -1.50 -4.90 4.46
N LEU A 80 -1.92 -3.90 3.69
CA LEU A 80 -2.14 -3.99 2.26
C LEU A 80 -1.16 -3.04 1.58
N GLU A 81 -0.33 -3.57 0.69
CA GLU A 81 0.59 -2.80 -0.16
C GLU A 81 0.03 -2.70 -1.58
N THR A 82 -0.27 -1.49 -2.06
CA THR A 82 -0.68 -1.25 -3.46
C THR A 82 0.37 -0.46 -4.22
N ARG A 83 0.39 -0.65 -5.55
CA ARG A 83 1.27 0.05 -6.48
C ARG A 83 0.48 0.78 -7.56
N PRO A 84 -0.18 1.91 -7.24
CA PRO A 84 -1.16 2.54 -8.13
C PRO A 84 -0.55 3.30 -9.30
N VAL A 85 0.74 3.65 -9.21
CA VAL A 85 1.47 4.39 -10.26
C VAL A 85 2.79 3.67 -10.51
N ARG A 86 3.11 3.49 -11.79
CA ARG A 86 4.34 2.86 -12.27
C ARG A 86 4.93 3.67 -13.41
N THR A 87 6.24 3.88 -13.33
CA THR A 87 7.09 4.36 -14.41
C THR A 87 8.39 3.55 -14.39
N GLU A 88 9.38 3.95 -15.17
CA GLU A 88 10.67 3.28 -15.28
C GLU A 88 11.80 4.32 -15.26
N LEU A 89 12.99 3.91 -14.80
CA LEU A 89 14.20 4.71 -14.96
C LEU A 89 14.52 4.89 -16.45
N ALA A 90 14.78 6.14 -16.85
CA ALA A 90 15.13 6.45 -18.25
C ALA A 90 16.62 6.27 -18.56
N ASP A 91 17.47 6.28 -17.54
CA ASP A 91 18.91 6.04 -17.61
C ASP A 91 19.38 5.34 -16.32
N ASP A 92 20.61 4.85 -16.31
CA ASP A 92 21.24 4.26 -15.13
C ASP A 92 21.33 5.30 -13.99
N ALA A 93 21.22 4.85 -12.74
CA ALA A 93 21.34 5.68 -11.56
C ALA A 93 22.30 5.07 -10.54
N ASP A 94 23.28 5.84 -10.10
CA ASP A 94 24.34 5.37 -9.20
C ASP A 94 23.94 5.45 -7.72
N ALA A 95 24.57 4.63 -6.88
CA ALA A 95 24.43 4.74 -5.44
C ALA A 95 24.79 6.15 -4.92
N GLY A 96 23.90 6.71 -4.11
CA GLY A 96 23.99 8.05 -3.54
C GLY A 96 23.29 9.12 -4.37
N GLU A 97 22.85 8.82 -5.59
CA GLU A 97 22.09 9.77 -6.40
C GLU A 97 20.73 10.07 -5.80
N THR A 98 20.35 11.35 -5.84
CA THR A 98 19.06 11.84 -5.37
C THR A 98 18.16 12.28 -6.51
N THR A 99 18.69 12.43 -7.72
CA THR A 99 17.97 12.92 -8.88
C THR A 99 17.94 11.83 -9.92
N LEU A 100 16.76 11.29 -10.19
CA LEU A 100 16.57 10.08 -10.99
C LEU A 100 15.86 10.43 -12.29
N PRO A 101 16.43 10.06 -13.45
CA PRO A 101 15.75 10.22 -14.73
C PRO A 101 14.63 9.19 -14.85
N VAL A 102 13.42 9.61 -15.19
CA VAL A 102 12.26 8.73 -15.35
C VAL A 102 11.64 8.88 -16.73
N VAL A 103 11.07 7.80 -17.26
CA VAL A 103 10.36 7.84 -18.56
C VAL A 103 9.17 8.81 -18.51
N SER A 104 8.51 8.92 -17.36
CA SER A 104 7.40 9.85 -17.13
C SER A 104 7.16 10.05 -15.63
N GLY A 105 7.01 11.31 -15.20
CA GLY A 105 6.55 11.68 -13.87
C GLY A 105 5.03 11.74 -13.71
N ALA A 106 4.26 11.35 -14.73
CA ALA A 106 2.79 11.44 -14.69
C ALA A 106 2.19 10.57 -13.56
N GLY A 107 1.41 11.19 -12.69
CA GLY A 107 0.76 10.53 -11.55
C GLY A 107 1.63 10.46 -10.28
N LEU A 108 2.92 10.79 -10.38
CA LEU A 108 3.79 10.97 -9.21
C LEU A 108 3.51 12.32 -8.54
N LEU A 109 3.68 12.38 -7.22
CA LEU A 109 3.47 13.56 -6.39
C LEU A 109 4.55 13.64 -5.30
N ASP A 110 4.91 14.87 -4.92
CA ASP A 110 5.82 15.11 -3.81
C ASP A 110 5.32 14.47 -2.51
N GLY A 111 6.23 13.93 -1.72
CA GLY A 111 5.97 13.24 -0.46
C GLY A 111 5.54 11.79 -0.60
N GLN A 112 5.35 11.28 -1.83
CA GLN A 112 5.03 9.86 -2.03
C GLN A 112 6.24 8.96 -1.76
N ARG A 113 5.98 7.81 -1.15
CA ARG A 113 6.93 6.72 -1.09
C ARG A 113 6.93 5.99 -2.43
N VAL A 114 8.12 5.74 -2.97
CA VAL A 114 8.33 4.96 -4.18
C VAL A 114 9.30 3.83 -3.92
N VAL A 115 9.18 2.76 -4.68
CA VAL A 115 10.14 1.66 -4.76
C VAL A 115 10.87 1.78 -6.08
N VAL A 116 12.20 1.80 -6.04
CA VAL A 116 13.09 1.65 -7.20
C VAL A 116 13.73 0.28 -7.10
N GLY A 117 13.35 -0.64 -7.99
CA GLY A 117 13.70 -2.06 -7.85
C GLY A 117 13.11 -2.67 -6.56
N ASP A 118 13.93 -2.84 -5.52
CA ASP A 118 13.55 -3.30 -4.18
C ASP A 118 13.81 -2.24 -3.07
N GLU A 119 14.31 -1.06 -3.43
CA GLU A 119 14.67 -0.01 -2.51
C GLU A 119 13.55 1.02 -2.33
N GLU A 120 13.21 1.37 -1.09
CA GLU A 120 12.18 2.37 -0.78
C GLU A 120 12.79 3.76 -0.52
N VAL A 121 12.33 4.74 -1.29
CA VAL A 121 12.70 6.16 -1.13
C VAL A 121 11.47 7.06 -1.15
N THR A 122 11.62 8.33 -0.78
CA THR A 122 10.53 9.32 -0.78
C THR A 122 10.77 10.39 -1.82
N LEU A 123 9.78 10.66 -2.66
CA LEU A 123 9.83 11.76 -3.64
C LEU A 123 9.80 13.11 -2.91
N VAL A 124 10.73 14.00 -3.24
CA VAL A 124 10.77 15.38 -2.72
C VAL A 124 10.45 16.43 -3.79
N ALA A 125 10.62 16.08 -5.06
CA ALA A 125 10.23 16.90 -6.19
C ALA A 125 9.91 16.01 -7.40
N VAL A 126 8.87 16.36 -8.15
CA VAL A 126 8.46 15.64 -9.37
C VAL A 126 8.48 16.57 -10.59
N GLY A 127 9.30 16.22 -11.57
CA GLY A 127 9.32 16.78 -12.91
C GLY A 127 8.59 15.89 -13.93
N VAL A 128 8.68 16.25 -15.22
CA VAL A 128 8.04 15.47 -16.30
C VAL A 128 8.84 14.21 -16.62
N ASP A 129 10.16 14.31 -16.60
CA ASP A 129 11.15 13.31 -17.01
C ASP A 129 12.25 13.09 -15.95
N GLU A 130 12.13 13.73 -14.79
CA GLU A 130 13.09 13.66 -13.70
C GLU A 130 12.34 13.73 -12.37
N VAL A 131 12.82 13.01 -11.36
CA VAL A 131 12.32 13.10 -9.99
C VAL A 131 13.48 13.26 -9.01
N THR A 132 13.21 13.87 -7.86
CA THR A 132 14.17 13.93 -6.76
C THR A 132 13.68 13.09 -5.58
N VAL A 133 14.57 12.33 -4.96
CA VAL A 133 14.28 11.40 -3.86
C VAL A 133 15.09 11.70 -2.60
N THR A 134 14.57 11.25 -1.45
CA THR A 134 15.28 11.20 -0.17
C THR A 134 14.96 9.88 0.57
N PRO A 135 15.95 9.18 1.16
CA PRO A 135 17.38 9.39 0.95
C PRO A 135 17.78 9.17 -0.52
N GLY A 136 19.03 9.49 -0.88
CA GLY A 136 19.58 9.04 -2.16
C GLY A 136 19.69 7.51 -2.20
N LEU A 137 19.79 6.94 -3.39
CA LEU A 137 19.81 5.49 -3.60
C LEU A 137 20.95 4.82 -2.81
N ALA A 138 20.70 3.64 -2.27
CA ALA A 138 21.68 2.87 -1.52
C ALA A 138 22.51 1.96 -2.43
N ALA A 139 21.99 1.63 -3.61
CA ALA A 139 22.63 0.78 -4.62
C ALA A 139 22.56 1.42 -6.02
N ASP A 140 23.30 0.82 -6.96
CA ASP A 140 23.21 1.17 -8.37
C ASP A 140 21.96 0.51 -8.99
N HIS A 141 21.31 1.23 -9.91
CA HIS A 141 20.10 0.78 -10.61
C HIS A 141 20.24 0.99 -12.12
N GLU A 142 19.74 0.05 -12.90
CA GLU A 142 19.84 0.06 -14.36
C GLU A 142 18.64 0.76 -15.03
N ALA A 143 18.88 1.36 -16.19
CA ALA A 143 17.83 1.89 -17.04
C ALA A 143 16.74 0.84 -17.32
N GLY A 144 15.48 1.26 -17.27
CA GLY A 144 14.32 0.36 -17.43
C GLY A 144 13.86 -0.32 -16.14
N GLU A 145 14.58 -0.17 -15.01
CA GLU A 145 14.07 -0.61 -13.72
C GLU A 145 12.79 0.14 -13.32
N ALA A 146 11.89 -0.57 -12.65
CA ALA A 146 10.59 -0.02 -12.28
C ALA A 146 10.72 0.99 -11.14
N VAL A 147 10.01 2.10 -11.28
CA VAL A 147 9.78 3.09 -10.22
C VAL A 147 8.29 3.09 -9.92
N GLU A 148 7.91 2.57 -8.75
CA GLU A 148 6.52 2.31 -8.39
C GLU A 148 6.14 3.04 -7.10
N VAL A 149 5.03 3.79 -7.12
CA VAL A 149 4.48 4.39 -5.89
C VAL A 149 4.02 3.28 -4.97
N LEU A 150 4.44 3.31 -3.71
CA LEU A 150 4.03 2.34 -2.70
C LEU A 150 3.08 2.99 -1.72
N VAL A 151 1.82 2.54 -1.72
CA VAL A 151 0.83 2.95 -0.72
C VAL A 151 0.55 1.79 0.22
N ARG A 152 0.60 2.07 1.52
CA ARG A 152 0.36 1.09 2.58
C ARG A 152 -0.89 1.43 3.34
N TYR A 153 -1.69 0.41 3.59
CA TYR A 153 -2.86 0.52 4.46
C TYR A 153 -2.75 -0.49 5.59
N GLU A 154 -3.17 -0.11 6.79
CA GLU A 154 -3.41 -1.04 7.89
C GLU A 154 -4.91 -1.27 8.04
N VAL A 155 -5.32 -2.53 8.00
CA VAL A 155 -6.72 -2.93 8.14
C VAL A 155 -7.13 -2.81 9.60
N LEU A 156 -8.14 -2.00 9.88
CA LEU A 156 -8.68 -1.80 11.23
C LEU A 156 -9.84 -2.77 11.50
N THR A 157 -10.72 -2.94 10.52
CA THR A 157 -11.87 -3.86 10.59
C THR A 157 -12.14 -4.54 9.25
N VAL A 158 -12.76 -5.71 9.31
CA VAL A 158 -13.18 -6.53 8.17
C VAL A 158 -14.65 -6.88 8.35
N GLU A 159 -15.48 -6.53 7.37
CA GLU A 159 -16.92 -6.80 7.38
C GLU A 159 -17.32 -7.55 6.10
N ASP A 160 -18.05 -8.65 6.23
CA ASP A 160 -18.75 -9.27 5.11
C ASP A 160 -20.09 -8.55 4.92
N GLU A 161 -20.13 -7.64 3.94
CA GLU A 161 -21.29 -6.76 3.71
C GLU A 161 -22.52 -7.52 3.21
N ALA A 162 -22.34 -8.67 2.54
CA ALA A 162 -23.43 -9.50 2.02
C ALA A 162 -23.87 -10.60 3.00
N GLY A 163 -23.09 -10.86 4.05
CA GLY A 163 -23.32 -11.93 5.03
C GLY A 163 -23.30 -13.35 4.43
N ALA A 164 -22.82 -13.48 3.19
CA ALA A 164 -22.80 -14.70 2.40
C ALA A 164 -21.41 -14.97 1.79
N GLY A 165 -20.40 -14.22 2.20
CA GLY A 165 -19.02 -14.38 1.75
C GLY A 165 -18.84 -14.11 0.26
N HIS A 166 -19.35 -12.97 -0.23
CA HIS A 166 -19.19 -12.54 -1.63
C HIS A 166 -18.10 -11.48 -1.79
N HIS A 167 -18.05 -10.52 -0.88
CA HIS A 167 -17.05 -9.45 -0.89
C HIS A 167 -16.84 -8.89 0.51
N LEU A 168 -15.69 -8.24 0.70
CA LEU A 168 -15.30 -7.67 1.97
C LEU A 168 -15.35 -6.14 1.89
N ARG A 169 -15.79 -5.53 2.98
CA ARG A 169 -15.64 -4.11 3.26
C ARG A 169 -14.69 -3.95 4.43
N LEU A 170 -13.61 -3.20 4.23
CA LEU A 170 -12.61 -2.94 5.24
C LEU A 170 -12.64 -1.45 5.62
N ARG A 171 -12.38 -1.19 6.89
CA ARG A 171 -11.93 0.13 7.34
C ARG A 171 -10.42 0.07 7.50
N ALA A 172 -9.71 1.04 6.95
CA ALA A 172 -8.26 1.05 6.99
C ALA A 172 -7.73 2.47 7.21
N ILE A 173 -6.51 2.53 7.74
CA ILE A 173 -5.71 3.75 7.82
C ILE A 173 -4.57 3.66 6.81
N GLU A 174 -4.36 4.74 6.06
CA GLU A 174 -3.20 4.90 5.20
C GLU A 174 -1.97 5.25 6.03
N LEU A 175 -0.88 4.52 5.82
CA LEU A 175 0.38 4.69 6.53
C LEU A 175 1.28 5.63 5.71
N ILE A 176 1.59 6.79 6.30
CA ILE A 176 2.49 7.81 5.73
C ILE A 176 3.93 7.37 5.99
#